data_AF-G2WL79-F1
#
_entry.id   AF-G2WL79-F1
#
_cell.length_a   1.000
_cell.length_b   1.000
_cell.length_c   1.000
_cell.angle_alpha   90.00
_cell.angle_beta   90.00
_cell.angle_gamma   90.00
#
_symmetry.space_group_name_H-M   'P 1'
#
loop_
_entity.id
_entity.type
_entity.pdbx_description
1 polymer ?
#
loop_
_entity_poly.entity_id
_entity_poly.type
_entity_poly.pdbx_seq_one_letter_code
_entity_poly.pdbx_strand_id
1 'polypeptide(L)'
;MLHCTQVCLSALTKRTHRVKVQVLKDFPRFQLYKGQVANVKPSLMRNYLHNFNGAKYILSEEHDINTELLKQYQTREAKLEEDRQQLSKRHETEVQKNMELRKESVFGHKKEEKPKEEKKGLLDSGITIEEVKIPGLDI
;
A
#
# COMPACT_ATOMS: atom_id res chain seq x y z
N MET A 1 -29.12 -29.65 -3.34
CA MET A 1 -27.99 -29.97 -4.25
C MET A 1 -27.42 -28.65 -4.76
N LEU A 2 -26.16 -28.34 -4.44
CA LEU A 2 -25.47 -27.14 -4.94
C LEU A 2 -24.77 -27.51 -6.25
N HIS A 3 -25.34 -27.11 -7.39
CA HIS A 3 -24.64 -27.24 -8.67
C HIS A 3 -23.46 -26.27 -8.68
N CYS A 4 -22.25 -26.83 -8.65
CA CYS A 4 -21.03 -26.06 -8.86
C CYS A 4 -20.95 -25.68 -10.34
N THR A 5 -21.60 -24.60 -10.74
CA THR A 5 -21.39 -23.97 -12.04
C THR A 5 -20.08 -23.18 -11.98
N GLN A 6 -18.95 -23.86 -12.16
CA GLN A 6 -17.69 -23.18 -12.39
C GLN A 6 -17.76 -22.48 -13.75
N VAL A 7 -18.20 -21.22 -13.75
CA VAL A 7 -18.14 -20.37 -14.94
C VAL A 7 -16.67 -20.03 -15.19
N CYS A 8 -16.08 -20.65 -16.21
CA CYS A 8 -14.73 -20.33 -16.68
C CYS A 8 -14.71 -18.96 -17.34
N LEU A 9 -14.49 -17.91 -16.54
CA LEU A 9 -14.32 -16.55 -17.04
C LEU A 9 -12.95 -16.40 -17.73
N SER A 10 -12.94 -15.70 -18.87
CA SER A 10 -11.70 -15.30 -19.54
C SER A 10 -10.83 -14.42 -18.62
N ALA A 11 -9.52 -14.42 -18.86
CA ALA A 11 -8.59 -13.56 -18.11
C ALA A 11 -8.95 -12.08 -18.24
N LEU A 12 -9.39 -11.66 -19.43
CA LEU A 12 -9.87 -10.30 -19.69
C LEU A 12 -11.09 -9.97 -18.83
N THR A 13 -12.10 -10.84 -18.81
CA THR A 13 -13.33 -10.65 -18.02
C THR A 13 -13.01 -10.55 -16.52
N LYS A 14 -12.10 -11.38 -16.00
CA LYS A 14 -11.67 -11.29 -14.59
C LYS A 14 -11.00 -9.96 -14.27
N ARG A 15 -10.32 -9.33 -15.24
CA ARG A 15 -9.62 -8.06 -15.08
C ARG A 15 -10.58 -6.87 -15.14
N THR A 16 -11.47 -6.84 -16.12
CA THR A 16 -12.31 -5.66 -16.43
C THR A 16 -13.67 -5.67 -15.75
N HIS A 17 -14.26 -6.84 -15.50
CA HIS A 17 -15.63 -6.90 -15.01
C HIS A 17 -15.71 -6.49 -13.52
N ARG A 18 -16.44 -5.41 -13.25
CA ARG A 18 -16.62 -4.80 -11.94
C ARG A 18 -18.09 -4.50 -11.70
N VAL A 19 -18.49 -4.42 -10.42
CA VAL A 19 -19.83 -4.02 -10.01
C VAL A 19 -19.73 -2.91 -8.98
N LYS A 20 -20.55 -1.87 -9.14
CA LYS A 20 -20.63 -0.73 -8.24
C LYS A 20 -21.47 -1.09 -7.01
N VAL A 21 -20.89 -0.91 -5.82
CA VAL A 21 -21.52 -1.27 -4.55
C VAL A 21 -21.23 -0.22 -3.49
N GLN A 22 -22.14 -0.07 -2.53
CA GLN A 22 -21.89 0.67 -1.30
C GLN A 22 -21.62 -0.30 -0.16
N VAL A 23 -20.53 -0.08 0.55
CA VAL A 23 -20.13 -0.87 1.71
C VAL A 23 -20.80 -0.30 2.96
N LEU A 24 -21.46 -1.16 3.74
CA LEU A 24 -22.23 -0.78 4.94
C LEU A 24 -21.55 -1.21 6.25
N LYS A 25 -20.51 -2.03 6.16
CA LYS A 25 -19.67 -2.50 7.27
C LYS A 25 -18.20 -2.39 6.94
N ASP A 26 -17.34 -2.23 7.93
CA ASP A 26 -15.90 -2.25 7.69
C ASP A 26 -15.43 -3.68 7.33
N PHE A 27 -14.64 -3.79 6.27
CA PHE A 27 -14.00 -5.03 5.81
C PHE A 27 -12.48 -4.86 5.74
N PRO A 28 -11.76 -4.99 6.88
CA PRO A 28 -10.33 -4.72 6.95
C PRO A 28 -9.49 -5.55 5.97
N ARG A 29 -9.85 -6.83 5.79
CA ARG A 29 -9.15 -7.74 4.86
C ARG A 29 -9.13 -7.23 3.41
N PHE A 30 -10.15 -6.49 3.00
CA PHE A 30 -10.30 -5.99 1.63
C PHE A 30 -10.00 -4.49 1.52
N GLN A 31 -9.57 -3.85 2.62
CA GLN A 31 -9.33 -2.40 2.70
C GLN A 31 -10.56 -1.58 2.27
N LEU A 32 -11.75 -2.09 2.59
CA LEU A 32 -13.02 -1.42 2.31
C LEU A 32 -13.64 -0.95 3.61
N TYR A 33 -13.97 0.34 3.70
CA TYR A 33 -14.51 0.94 4.91
C TYR A 33 -15.99 1.22 4.79
N LYS A 34 -16.67 1.30 5.94
CA LYS A 34 -18.09 1.63 6.01
C LYS A 34 -18.39 2.96 5.31
N GLY A 35 -19.41 2.94 4.46
CA GLY A 35 -19.92 4.07 3.68
C GLY A 35 -19.28 4.25 2.31
N GLN A 36 -18.19 3.54 2.03
CA GLN A 36 -17.46 3.63 0.77
C GLN A 36 -18.30 3.13 -0.42
N VAL A 37 -18.24 3.86 -1.54
CA VAL A 37 -18.75 3.41 -2.83
C VAL A 37 -17.57 2.92 -3.66
N ALA A 38 -17.58 1.64 -4.05
CA ALA A 38 -16.45 0.99 -4.72
C ALA A 38 -16.89 0.09 -5.89
N ASN A 39 -15.99 -0.05 -6.86
CA ASN A 39 -16.15 -0.95 -8.01
C ASN A 39 -15.41 -2.27 -7.74
N VAL A 40 -16.14 -3.27 -7.22
CA VAL A 40 -15.57 -4.54 -6.75
C VAL A 40 -15.78 -5.68 -7.74
N LYS A 41 -15.06 -6.79 -7.56
CA LYS A 41 -15.32 -8.01 -8.35
C LYS A 41 -16.67 -8.61 -7.96
N PRO A 42 -17.49 -9.11 -8.92
CA PRO A 42 -18.79 -9.72 -8.59
C PRO A 42 -18.70 -10.91 -7.64
N SER A 43 -17.66 -11.74 -7.79
CA SER A 43 -17.39 -12.88 -6.89
C SER A 43 -17.10 -12.41 -5.46
N LEU A 44 -16.33 -11.32 -5.30
CA LEU A 44 -16.06 -10.73 -4.00
C LEU A 44 -17.36 -10.18 -3.38
N MET A 45 -18.18 -9.50 -4.17
CA MET A 45 -19.45 -8.95 -3.71
C MET A 45 -20.40 -10.02 -3.18
N ARG A 46 -20.75 -11.01 -4.02
CA ARG A 46 -21.74 -12.03 -3.67
C ARG A 46 -21.29 -12.92 -2.51
N ASN A 47 -20.01 -13.29 -2.47
CA ASN A 47 -19.54 -14.31 -1.52
C ASN A 47 -19.10 -13.72 -0.17
N TYR A 48 -18.74 -12.43 -0.10
CA TYR A 48 -18.21 -11.82 1.12
C TYR A 48 -18.96 -10.55 1.53
N LEU A 49 -19.00 -9.55 0.66
CA LEU A 49 -19.45 -8.20 1.04
C LEU A 49 -20.97 -8.16 1.27
N HIS A 50 -21.76 -8.80 0.41
CA HIS A 50 -23.23 -8.74 0.46
C HIS A 50 -23.81 -9.52 1.65
N ASN A 51 -23.06 -10.48 2.19
CA ASN A 51 -23.53 -11.32 3.29
C ASN A 51 -23.85 -10.46 4.52
N PHE A 52 -24.94 -10.81 5.22
CA PHE A 52 -25.40 -10.11 6.42
C PHE A 52 -25.55 -8.59 6.23
N ASN A 53 -26.01 -8.17 5.04
CA ASN A 53 -26.20 -6.77 4.66
C ASN A 53 -24.92 -5.94 4.81
N GLY A 54 -23.76 -6.56 4.59
CA GLY A 54 -22.46 -5.89 4.71
C GLY A 54 -22.19 -4.88 3.60
N ALA A 55 -22.85 -5.02 2.45
CA ALA A 55 -22.81 -4.11 1.32
C ALA A 55 -24.12 -4.18 0.54
N LYS A 56 -24.38 -3.17 -0.29
CA LYS A 56 -25.56 -3.04 -1.15
C LYS A 56 -25.11 -2.79 -2.58
N TYR A 57 -25.78 -3.41 -3.55
CA TYR A 57 -25.60 -3.07 -4.96
C TYR A 57 -26.14 -1.67 -5.26
N ILE A 58 -25.45 -0.94 -6.14
CA ILE A 58 -25.92 0.35 -6.65
C ILE A 58 -26.20 0.16 -8.13
N LEU A 59 -27.48 0.14 -8.50
CA LEU A 59 -27.90 0.13 -9.90
C LEU A 59 -28.15 1.56 -10.37
N SER A 60 -28.83 2.36 -9.53
CA SER A 60 -29.11 3.76 -9.79
C SER A 60 -28.52 4.63 -8.69
N GLU A 61 -27.62 5.54 -9.06
CA GLU A 61 -26.86 6.35 -8.10
C GLU A 61 -27.73 7.25 -7.22
N GLU A 62 -28.88 7.67 -7.74
CA GLU A 62 -29.79 8.58 -7.04
C GLU A 62 -30.62 7.90 -5.94
N HIS A 63 -31.00 6.64 -6.15
CA HIS A 63 -31.97 5.94 -5.28
C HIS A 63 -31.30 4.93 -4.36
N ASP A 64 -30.21 4.31 -4.82
CA ASP A 64 -29.61 3.20 -4.10
C ASP A 64 -28.57 3.62 -3.07
N ILE A 65 -27.95 4.79 -3.26
CA ILE A 65 -26.85 5.28 -2.45
C ILE A 65 -27.37 5.91 -1.16
N ASN A 66 -26.83 5.46 -0.03
CA ASN A 66 -26.95 6.15 1.24
C ASN A 66 -25.92 7.30 1.30
N THR A 67 -26.39 8.52 1.09
CA THR A 67 -25.54 9.73 1.01
C THR A 67 -24.89 10.10 2.34
N GLU A 68 -25.55 9.83 3.47
CA GLU A 68 -25.01 10.12 4.81
C GLU A 68 -23.76 9.30 5.09
N LEU A 69 -23.83 7.99 4.83
CA LEU A 69 -22.69 7.09 5.02
C LEU A 69 -21.53 7.44 4.07
N LEU A 70 -21.84 7.82 2.83
CA LEU A 70 -20.82 8.25 1.88
C LEU A 70 -20.10 9.52 2.35
N LYS A 71 -20.82 10.50 2.88
CA LYS A 71 -20.24 11.73 3.44
C LYS A 71 -19.36 11.44 4.66
N GLN A 72 -19.78 10.51 5.53
CA GLN A 72 -18.96 10.07 6.66
C GLN A 72 -17.65 9.42 6.18
N TYR A 73 -17.71 8.58 5.15
CA TYR A 73 -16.53 7.97 4.53
C TYR A 73 -15.58 9.03 3.95
N GLN A 74 -16.10 9.98 3.17
CA GLN A 74 -15.29 11.07 2.59
C GLN A 74 -14.61 11.92 3.68
N THR A 75 -15.32 12.20 4.77
CA THR A 75 -14.76 12.92 5.92
C THR A 75 -13.63 12.13 6.58
N ARG A 76 -13.76 10.80 6.69
CA ARG A 76 -12.73 9.91 7.23
C ARG A 76 -11.50 9.86 6.33
N GLU A 77 -11.70 9.75 5.02
CA GLU A 77 -10.60 9.76 4.03
C GLU A 77 -9.83 11.07 4.04
N ALA A 78 -10.53 12.22 4.13
CA ALA A 78 -9.87 13.51 4.24
C ALA A 78 -8.94 13.58 5.46
N LYS A 79 -9.40 13.11 6.62
CA LYS A 79 -8.57 13.05 7.84
C LYS A 79 -7.38 12.12 7.70
N LEU A 80 -7.58 10.93 7.10
CA LEU A 80 -6.49 9.98 6.85
C LEU A 80 -5.44 10.56 5.91
N GLU A 81 -5.86 11.33 4.90
CA GLU A 81 -4.95 12.01 3.98
C GLU A 81 -4.15 13.13 4.68
N GLU A 82 -4.81 13.92 5.53
CA GLU A 82 -4.15 14.93 6.37
C GLU A 82 -3.09 14.29 7.29
N ASP A 83 -3.45 13.21 7.99
CA ASP A 83 -2.53 12.47 8.86
C ASP A 83 -1.33 11.92 8.07
N ARG A 84 -1.57 11.39 6.86
CA ARG A 84 -0.52 10.89 5.97
C ARG A 84 0.45 11.99 5.55
N GLN A 85 -0.07 13.17 5.21
CA GLN A 85 0.75 14.33 4.86
C GLN A 85 1.55 14.89 6.05
N GLN A 86 0.99 14.83 7.26
CA GLN A 86 1.73 15.23 8.47
C GLN A 86 2.86 14.24 8.78
N LEU A 87 2.61 12.94 8.64
CA LEU A 87 3.62 11.90 8.83
C LEU A 87 4.75 12.03 7.80
N SER A 88 4.43 12.29 6.52
CA SER A 88 5.47 12.48 5.49
C SER A 88 6.34 13.71 5.79
N LYS A 89 5.72 14.83 6.17
CA LYS A 89 6.46 16.05 6.57
C LYS A 89 7.36 15.81 7.79
N ARG A 90 6.87 15.10 8.81
CA ARG A 90 7.68 14.74 9.98
C ARG A 90 8.88 13.89 9.59
N HIS A 91 8.66 12.85 8.78
CA HIS A 91 9.74 11.99 8.30
C HIS A 91 10.78 12.78 7.48
N GLU A 92 10.35 13.67 6.59
CA GLU A 92 11.26 14.55 5.83
C GLU A 92 12.10 15.44 6.75
N THR A 93 11.48 16.08 7.76
CA THR A 93 12.21 16.91 8.73
C THR A 93 13.19 16.12 9.60
N GLU A 94 12.87 14.88 9.95
CA GLU A 94 13.73 14.00 10.73
C GLU A 94 14.94 13.52 9.91
N VAL A 95 14.72 13.17 8.64
CA VAL A 95 15.81 12.82 7.71
C VAL A 95 16.75 14.00 7.48
N GLN A 96 16.22 15.23 7.31
CA GLN A 96 17.05 16.43 7.16
C GLN A 96 17.91 16.70 8.40
N LYS A 97 17.32 16.65 9.61
CA LYS A 97 18.06 16.81 10.87
C LYS A 97 19.14 15.76 11.06
N ASN A 98 18.84 14.49 10.76
CA ASN A 98 19.83 13.41 10.84
C ASN A 98 20.96 13.59 9.81
N MET A 99 20.67 14.15 8.64
CA MET A 99 21.67 14.43 7.62
C MET A 99 22.57 15.62 8.00
N GLU A 100 22.02 16.66 8.63
CA GLU A 100 22.79 17.79 9.18
C GLU A 100 23.70 17.36 10.34
N LEU A 101 23.18 16.61 11.31
CA LEU A 101 23.97 16.06 12.43
C LEU A 101 25.13 15.17 11.93
N ARG A 102 24.90 14.37 10.87
CA ARG A 102 25.97 13.57 10.24
C ARG A 102 27.02 14.46 9.56
N LYS A 103 26.62 15.53 8.86
CA LYS A 103 27.57 16.47 8.25
C LYS A 103 28.43 17.20 9.29
N GLU A 104 27.85 17.60 10.42
CA GLU A 104 28.59 18.23 11.52
C GLU A 104 29.57 17.26 12.18
N SER A 105 29.22 15.97 12.29
CA SER A 105 30.12 14.94 12.85
C SER A 105 31.32 14.59 11.96
N VAL A 106 31.25 14.86 10.64
CA VAL A 106 32.36 14.60 9.69
C VAL A 106 33.35 15.78 9.62
N PHE A 107 32.91 17.02 9.89
CA PHE A 107 33.77 18.20 9.82
C PHE A 107 34.42 18.61 11.15
N GLY A 108 34.06 17.96 12.25
CA GLY A 108 34.52 18.34 13.58
C GLY A 108 35.26 17.24 14.33
N HIS A 109 36.41 16.75 13.86
CA HIS A 109 37.47 16.20 14.72
C HIS A 109 38.82 16.10 13.97
N LYS A 110 39.67 17.12 14.14
CA LYS A 110 41.13 16.92 14.09
C LYS A 110 41.54 16.26 15.40
N LYS A 111 41.89 14.98 15.40
CA LYS A 111 42.77 14.36 16.42
C LYS A 111 43.28 12.99 15.99
N GLU A 112 44.57 13.01 15.65
CA GLU A 112 45.63 12.02 15.88
C GLU A 112 45.43 10.55 15.48
N GLU A 113 46.28 10.17 14.52
CA GLU A 113 46.56 8.82 14.04
C GLU A 113 46.98 7.87 15.17
N LYS A 114 46.31 6.71 15.25
CA LYS A 114 46.89 5.45 15.73
C LYS A 114 46.42 4.32 14.81
N PRO A 115 47.31 3.42 14.34
CA PRO A 115 46.90 2.32 13.48
C PRO A 115 46.18 1.29 14.34
N LYS A 116 44.90 1.06 14.06
CA LYS A 116 44.15 -0.09 14.59
C LYS A 116 43.82 -0.98 13.42
N GLU A 117 44.29 -2.22 13.50
CA GLU A 117 43.98 -3.29 12.54
C GLU A 117 42.47 -3.40 12.34
N GLU A 118 42.04 -3.16 11.10
CA GLU A 118 40.65 -3.31 10.69
C GLU A 118 40.33 -4.79 10.58
N LYS A 119 39.48 -5.29 11.49
CA LYS A 119 38.81 -6.57 11.29
C LYS A 119 37.86 -6.42 10.11
N LYS A 120 38.30 -6.84 8.93
CA LYS A 120 37.47 -6.91 7.73
C LYS A 120 36.22 -7.73 8.04
N GLY A 121 35.07 -7.06 8.09
CA GLY A 121 33.78 -7.73 8.19
C GLY A 121 33.51 -8.54 6.93
N LEU A 122 32.73 -9.61 7.04
CA LEU A 122 32.37 -10.49 5.91
C LEU A 122 31.66 -9.74 4.75
N LEU A 123 31.19 -8.53 4.98
CA LEU A 123 30.48 -7.68 4.03
C LEU A 123 31.36 -6.55 3.44
N ASP A 124 32.62 -6.44 3.89
CA ASP A 124 33.56 -5.39 3.49
C ASP A 124 34.51 -5.85 2.36
N SER A 125 34.35 -7.09 1.89
CA SER A 125 34.92 -7.53 0.62
C SER A 125 34.11 -6.89 -0.50
N GLY A 126 34.59 -5.75 -1.01
CA GLY A 126 34.00 -5.06 -2.15
C GLY A 126 34.05 -5.92 -3.40
N ILE A 127 32.99 -6.70 -3.63
CA ILE A 127 32.76 -7.39 -4.90
C ILE A 127 32.32 -6.30 -5.89
N THR A 128 33.19 -5.99 -6.85
CA THR A 128 32.85 -5.07 -7.95
C THR A 128 31.98 -5.80 -8.98
N ILE A 129 31.18 -5.05 -9.75
CA ILE A 129 30.29 -5.63 -10.78
C ILE A 129 31.10 -6.42 -11.83
N GLU A 130 32.37 -6.08 -12.00
CA GLU A 130 33.33 -6.78 -12.88
C GLU A 130 33.64 -8.22 -12.42
N GLU A 131 33.54 -8.51 -11.11
CA GLU A 131 33.82 -9.85 -10.56
C GLU A 131 32.61 -10.80 -10.65
N VAL A 132 31.41 -10.28 -10.91
CA VAL A 132 30.18 -11.08 -10.99
C VAL A 132 29.87 -11.45 -12.44
N LYS A 133 30.34 -12.62 -12.87
CA LYS A 133 30.01 -13.15 -14.20
C LYS A 133 28.60 -13.77 -14.20
N ILE A 134 27.61 -13.00 -14.68
CA ILE A 134 26.23 -13.46 -14.86
C ILE A 134 26.15 -14.25 -16.18
N PRO A 135 25.86 -15.57 -16.19
CA PRO A 135 25.77 -16.32 -17.44
C PRO A 135 24.61 -15.79 -18.29
N GLY A 136 24.90 -15.35 -19.53
CA GLY A 136 23.90 -14.83 -20.47
C GLY A 136 23.70 -13.31 -20.45
N LEU A 137 24.52 -12.58 -19.70
CA LEU A 137 24.56 -11.11 -19.73
C LEU A 137 25.98 -10.68 -20.09
N ASP A 138 26.20 -10.38 -21.38
CA ASP A 138 27.43 -9.72 -21.83
C ASP A 138 27.27 -8.21 -21.55
N ILE A 139 27.98 -7.69 -20.55
CA ILE A 139 28.10 -6.26 -20.25
C ILE A 139 29.43 -5.76 -20.81
#